data_AF-A0A7D4BWK7-F1
#
_entry.id   AF-A0A7D4BWK7-F1
#
_cell.length_a   1.000
_cell.length_b   1.000
_cell.length_c   1.000
_cell.angle_alpha   90.00
_cell.angle_beta   90.00
_cell.angle_gamma   90.00
#
_symmetry.space_group_name_H-M   'P 1'
#
loop_
_entity.id
_entity.type
_entity.pdbx_description
1 polymer ?
#
loop_
_entity_poly.entity_id
_entity_poly.type
_entity_poly.pdbx_seq_one_letter_code
_entity_poly.pdbx_strand_id
1 'polypeptide(L)'
;MSSSQDWESALDQINWNEVLQEVDEKLLENLAAELKFPQYEKLKQSAHSLGDGFYLIHLADGRWAFWNETTYVQEDVRYFETGQHFIHYVIEAYSFEGEQLQALLQVVEQARQMKQCSYCHFQFDPEDPARKELGIQGIYLDEETKDVEFCSPQCAVEAMVDEIKEG
;
A
#
# COMPACT_ATOMS: atom_id res chain seq x y z
N MET A 1 -48.78 13.95 15.15
CA MET A 1 -48.22 13.49 13.86
C MET A 1 -47.10 14.44 13.42
N SER A 2 -45.97 14.51 14.13
CA SER A 2 -44.82 15.35 13.69
C SER A 2 -43.47 14.63 13.71
N SER A 3 -43.43 13.33 13.98
CA SER A 3 -42.19 12.57 14.02
C SER A 3 -41.69 12.13 12.65
N SER A 4 -42.39 12.40 11.54
CA SER A 4 -41.92 12.06 10.18
C SER A 4 -41.23 13.23 9.47
N GLN A 5 -41.62 14.48 9.78
CA GLN A 5 -41.02 15.69 9.18
C GLN A 5 -39.64 16.02 9.72
N ASP A 6 -39.35 15.65 10.98
CA ASP A 6 -38.03 15.84 11.58
C ASP A 6 -36.96 14.93 10.95
N TRP A 7 -37.34 13.75 10.45
CA TRP A 7 -36.38 12.81 9.85
C TRP A 7 -36.08 13.15 8.38
N GLU A 8 -37.07 13.58 7.59
CA GLU A 8 -36.85 14.08 6.22
C GLU A 8 -35.97 15.33 6.23
N SER A 9 -36.25 16.26 7.13
CA SER A 9 -35.47 17.51 7.26
C SER A 9 -34.04 17.27 7.76
N ALA A 10 -33.82 16.19 8.53
CA ALA A 10 -32.49 15.78 8.97
C ALA A 10 -31.68 15.09 7.85
N LEU A 11 -32.33 14.36 6.94
CA LEU A 11 -31.69 13.74 5.77
C LEU A 11 -31.27 14.77 4.71
N ASP A 12 -32.04 15.85 4.56
CA ASP A 12 -31.72 16.98 3.66
C ASP A 12 -30.58 17.87 4.16
N GLN A 13 -30.24 17.80 5.46
CA GLN A 13 -29.10 18.51 6.06
C GLN A 13 -27.79 17.74 5.94
N ILE A 14 -27.84 16.48 5.52
CA ILE A 14 -26.63 15.68 5.28
C ILE A 14 -26.01 16.16 3.97
N ASN A 15 -24.79 16.67 4.03
CA ASN A 15 -24.01 16.90 2.84
C ASN A 15 -23.53 15.55 2.30
N TRP A 16 -24.36 14.93 1.46
CA TRP A 16 -24.08 13.61 0.89
C TRP A 16 -22.75 13.56 0.14
N ASN A 17 -22.25 14.68 -0.38
CA ASN A 17 -20.93 14.73 -1.02
C ASN A 17 -19.79 14.57 -0.01
N GLU A 18 -19.89 15.16 1.18
CA GLU A 18 -18.90 14.98 2.25
C GLU A 18 -18.92 13.54 2.77
N VAL A 19 -20.11 12.97 2.97
CA VAL A 19 -20.26 11.57 3.40
C VAL A 19 -19.69 10.61 2.35
N LEU A 20 -19.90 10.86 1.06
CA LEU A 20 -19.33 10.05 -0.02
C LEU A 20 -17.80 10.14 -0.03
N GLN A 21 -17.23 11.34 0.10
CA GLN A 21 -15.78 11.51 0.14
C GLN A 21 -15.15 10.82 1.36
N GLU A 22 -15.76 10.92 2.54
CA GLU A 22 -15.29 10.20 3.73
C GLU A 22 -15.35 8.68 3.57
N VAL A 23 -16.34 8.17 2.84
CA VAL A 23 -16.46 6.74 2.54
C VAL A 23 -15.36 6.31 1.57
N ASP A 24 -15.13 7.08 0.51
CA ASP A 24 -14.06 6.80 -0.46
C ASP A 24 -12.67 6.81 0.20
N GLU A 25 -12.39 7.79 1.06
CA GLU A 25 -11.14 7.85 1.83
C GLU A 25 -10.99 6.64 2.76
N LYS A 26 -12.04 6.25 3.48
CA LYS A 26 -12.02 5.05 4.34
C LYS A 26 -11.80 3.76 3.57
N LEU A 27 -12.31 3.67 2.34
CA LEU A 27 -12.13 2.50 1.49
C LEU A 27 -10.66 2.36 1.05
N LEU A 28 -10.00 3.47 0.74
CA LEU A 28 -8.57 3.47 0.43
C LEU A 28 -7.70 3.15 1.65
N GLU A 29 -8.11 3.57 2.85
CA GLU A 29 -7.45 3.16 4.09
C GLU A 29 -7.62 1.65 4.37
N ASN A 30 -8.76 1.07 4.02
CA ASN A 30 -8.94 -0.39 4.10
C ASN A 30 -8.02 -1.13 3.13
N LEU A 31 -7.83 -0.61 1.91
CA LEU A 31 -6.86 -1.15 0.95
C LEU A 31 -5.43 -1.09 1.52
N ALA A 32 -5.06 0.03 2.15
CA ALA A 32 -3.77 0.15 2.81
C ALA A 32 -3.60 -0.92 3.89
N ALA A 33 -4.62 -1.11 4.74
CA ALA A 33 -4.61 -2.12 5.79
C ALA A 33 -4.52 -3.55 5.23
N GLU A 34 -5.26 -3.86 4.16
CA GLU A 34 -5.21 -5.14 3.45
C GLU A 34 -3.78 -5.45 2.97
N LEU A 35 -3.12 -4.45 2.38
CA LEU A 35 -1.74 -4.53 1.92
C LEU A 35 -0.71 -4.29 3.02
N LYS A 36 -1.13 -4.22 4.29
CA LYS A 36 -0.26 -4.00 5.45
C LYS A 36 0.56 -2.71 5.36
N PHE A 37 -0.06 -1.61 4.97
CA PHE A 37 0.49 -0.27 5.12
C PHE A 37 -0.25 0.49 6.22
N PRO A 38 0.43 1.39 6.95
CA PRO A 38 -0.19 2.13 8.04
C PRO A 38 -1.22 3.16 7.57
N GLN A 39 -1.07 3.65 6.34
CA GLN A 39 -1.97 4.62 5.73
C GLN A 39 -1.89 4.51 4.20
N TYR A 40 -2.96 4.88 3.50
CA TYR A 40 -3.02 4.79 2.04
C TYR A 40 -1.95 5.63 1.34
N GLU A 41 -1.66 6.82 1.86
CA GLU A 41 -0.59 7.67 1.31
C GLU A 41 0.77 6.97 1.31
N LYS A 42 1.06 6.10 2.30
CA LYS A 42 2.30 5.33 2.33
C LYS A 42 2.31 4.21 1.31
N LEU A 43 1.18 3.52 1.13
CA LEU A 43 1.02 2.56 0.05
C LEU A 43 1.27 3.23 -1.31
N LYS A 44 0.66 4.39 -1.55
CA LYS A 44 0.77 5.15 -2.80
C LYS A 44 2.19 5.61 -3.10
N GLN A 45 2.93 6.04 -2.07
CA GLN A 45 4.35 6.43 -2.20
C GLN A 45 5.27 5.25 -2.55
N SER A 46 4.94 4.04 -2.08
CA SER A 46 5.73 2.83 -2.35
C SER A 46 5.33 2.11 -3.65
N ALA A 47 4.13 2.39 -4.17
CA ALA A 47 3.61 1.77 -5.37
C ALA A 47 4.04 2.51 -6.65
N HIS A 48 4.15 1.77 -7.75
CA HIS A 48 4.37 2.33 -9.08
C HIS A 48 3.04 2.68 -9.72
N SER A 49 2.86 3.94 -10.14
CA SER A 49 1.69 4.33 -10.92
C SER A 49 1.87 3.91 -12.38
N LEU A 50 0.84 3.27 -12.92
CA LEU A 50 0.78 2.86 -14.33
C LEU A 50 -0.07 3.83 -15.18
N GLY A 51 -0.56 4.92 -14.59
CA GLY A 51 -1.53 5.82 -15.21
C GLY A 51 -2.98 5.40 -14.96
N ASP A 52 -3.93 6.30 -15.23
CA ASP A 52 -5.39 6.06 -15.15
C ASP A 52 -5.87 5.46 -13.81
N GLY A 53 -5.17 5.80 -12.72
CA GLY A 53 -5.48 5.31 -11.37
C GLY A 53 -5.00 3.89 -11.08
N PHE A 54 -4.30 3.23 -11.99
CA PHE A 54 -3.70 1.92 -11.76
C PHE A 54 -2.38 2.00 -11.01
N TYR A 55 -2.21 1.09 -10.05
CA TYR A 55 -1.00 0.96 -9.25
C TYR A 55 -0.54 -0.48 -9.20
N LEU A 56 0.78 -0.64 -9.06
CA LEU A 56 1.46 -1.91 -8.93
C LEU A 56 2.49 -1.83 -7.81
N ILE A 57 2.56 -2.85 -6.96
CA ILE A 57 3.58 -2.95 -5.91
C ILE A 57 4.07 -4.39 -5.77
N HIS A 58 5.36 -4.56 -5.47
CA HIS A 58 5.96 -5.86 -5.18
C HIS A 58 6.08 -6.04 -3.66
N LEU A 59 5.28 -6.92 -3.10
CA LEU A 59 5.09 -7.08 -1.66
C LEU A 59 6.26 -7.85 -1.02
N ALA A 60 6.36 -7.74 0.31
CA ALA A 60 7.37 -8.43 1.10
C ALA A 60 7.31 -9.96 1.01
N ASP A 61 6.13 -10.53 0.75
CA ASP A 61 5.95 -11.97 0.55
C ASP A 61 6.33 -12.45 -0.87
N GLY A 62 6.79 -11.54 -1.73
CA GLY A 62 7.23 -11.82 -3.09
C GLY A 62 6.12 -11.73 -4.14
N ARG A 63 4.85 -11.58 -3.73
CA ARG A 63 3.73 -11.40 -4.67
C ARG A 63 3.62 -9.95 -5.14
N TRP A 64 3.03 -9.77 -6.30
CA TRP A 64 2.68 -8.48 -6.87
C TRP A 64 1.23 -8.18 -6.56
N ALA A 65 0.93 -6.97 -6.07
CA ALA A 65 -0.43 -6.47 -5.91
C ALA A 65 -0.71 -5.38 -6.94
N PHE A 66 -1.87 -5.47 -7.58
CA PHE A 66 -2.35 -4.57 -8.60
C PHE A 66 -3.79 -4.15 -8.29
N TRP A 67 -4.07 -2.86 -8.37
CA TRP A 67 -5.41 -2.32 -8.16
C TRP A 67 -5.60 -1.05 -8.97
N ASN A 68 -6.85 -0.59 -9.04
CA ASN A 68 -7.20 0.73 -9.51
C ASN A 68 -7.84 1.53 -8.36
N GLU A 69 -7.30 2.71 -8.07
CA GLU A 69 -7.76 3.59 -6.99
C GLU A 69 -9.23 4.01 -7.13
N THR A 70 -9.74 4.09 -8.37
CA THR A 70 -11.12 4.52 -8.64
C THR A 70 -12.11 3.35 -8.62
N THR A 71 -11.68 2.15 -9.01
CA THR A 71 -12.56 0.97 -9.11
C THR A 71 -12.35 -0.07 -8.02
N TYR A 72 -11.42 0.12 -7.08
CA TYR A 72 -11.10 -0.86 -6.02
C TYR A 72 -12.32 -1.38 -5.26
N VAL A 73 -13.33 -0.52 -5.04
CA VAL A 73 -14.58 -0.89 -4.37
C VAL A 73 -15.36 -1.99 -5.12
N GLN A 74 -15.19 -2.07 -6.43
CA GLN A 74 -15.84 -3.03 -7.32
C GLN A 74 -14.88 -4.13 -7.77
N GLU A 75 -13.60 -3.82 -7.85
CA GLU A 75 -12.52 -4.66 -8.34
C GLU A 75 -11.49 -4.83 -7.24
N ASP A 76 -11.61 -5.91 -6.47
CA ASP A 76 -10.65 -6.28 -5.42
C ASP A 76 -9.20 -6.25 -5.93
N VAL A 77 -8.23 -6.14 -5.00
CA VAL A 77 -6.81 -6.26 -5.32
C VAL A 77 -6.52 -7.59 -6.01
N ARG A 78 -5.80 -7.52 -7.13
CA ARG A 78 -5.33 -8.70 -7.85
C ARG A 78 -3.89 -9.00 -7.45
N TYR A 79 -3.65 -10.27 -7.16
CA TYR A 79 -2.34 -10.77 -6.75
C TYR A 79 -1.72 -11.63 -7.85
N PHE A 80 -0.42 -11.46 -8.08
CA PHE A 80 0.35 -12.24 -9.04
C PHE A 80 1.64 -12.78 -8.42
N GLU A 81 1.93 -14.05 -8.65
CA GLU A 81 3.15 -14.69 -8.13
C GLU A 81 4.44 -14.17 -8.80
N THR A 82 4.35 -13.69 -10.04
CA THR A 82 5.50 -13.20 -10.79
C THR A 82 5.13 -11.98 -11.62
N GLY A 83 6.12 -11.14 -11.92
CA GLY A 83 5.95 -10.03 -12.86
C GLY A 83 5.50 -10.51 -14.25
N GLN A 84 5.92 -11.71 -14.68
CA GLN A 84 5.49 -12.30 -15.95
C GLN A 84 3.98 -12.63 -15.96
N HIS A 85 3.45 -13.18 -14.85
CA HIS A 85 2.01 -13.42 -14.73
C HIS A 85 1.22 -12.10 -14.79
N PHE A 86 1.72 -11.05 -14.15
CA PHE A 86 1.13 -9.71 -14.22
C PHE A 86 1.15 -9.16 -15.66
N ILE A 87 2.29 -9.20 -16.34
CA ILE A 87 2.43 -8.71 -17.72
C ILE A 87 1.47 -9.43 -18.66
N HIS A 88 1.38 -10.77 -18.56
CA HIS A 88 0.45 -11.55 -19.36
C HIS A 88 -1.00 -11.10 -19.15
N TYR A 89 -1.41 -10.92 -17.89
CA TYR A 89 -2.74 -10.43 -17.56
C TYR A 89 -3.03 -9.05 -18.16
N VAL A 90 -2.09 -8.10 -18.06
CA VAL A 90 -2.32 -6.74 -18.57
C VAL A 90 -2.41 -6.70 -20.09
N ILE A 91 -1.61 -7.51 -20.79
CA ILE A 91 -1.70 -7.64 -22.25
C ILE A 91 -3.08 -8.18 -22.65
N GLU A 92 -3.58 -9.21 -21.96
CA GLU A 92 -4.88 -9.82 -22.29
C GLU A 92 -6.07 -8.91 -21.93
N ALA A 93 -6.02 -8.25 -20.77
CA ALA A 93 -7.13 -7.47 -20.24
C ALA A 93 -7.23 -6.07 -20.85
N TYR A 94 -6.09 -5.44 -21.20
CA TYR A 94 -6.03 -4.04 -21.63
C TYR A 94 -5.41 -3.84 -23.01
N SER A 95 -5.01 -4.92 -23.69
CA SER A 95 -4.45 -4.88 -25.06
C SER A 95 -3.23 -3.95 -25.18
N PHE A 96 -2.33 -3.97 -24.19
CA PHE A 96 -1.11 -3.16 -24.24
C PHE A 96 -0.19 -3.66 -25.35
N GLU A 97 0.17 -2.76 -26.28
CA GLU A 97 1.04 -3.07 -27.42
C GLU A 97 2.20 -2.05 -27.55
N GLY A 98 3.31 -2.48 -28.16
CA GLY A 98 4.42 -1.59 -28.53
C GLY A 98 5.09 -0.89 -27.34
N GLU A 99 5.07 0.45 -27.34
CA GLU A 99 5.75 1.28 -26.35
C GLU A 99 5.16 1.12 -24.93
N GLN A 100 3.86 0.87 -24.82
CA GLN A 100 3.18 0.67 -23.53
C GLN A 100 3.67 -0.59 -22.82
N LEU A 101 3.89 -1.66 -23.59
CA LEU A 101 4.44 -2.91 -23.07
C LEU A 101 5.90 -2.73 -22.62
N GLN A 102 6.70 -1.98 -23.36
CA GLN A 102 8.08 -1.68 -22.97
C GLN A 102 8.15 -0.86 -21.68
N ALA A 103 7.28 0.14 -21.52
CA ALA A 103 7.16 0.91 -20.28
C ALA A 103 6.74 0.02 -19.10
N LEU A 104 5.77 -0.87 -19.31
CA LEU A 104 5.33 -1.83 -18.29
C LEU A 104 6.45 -2.77 -17.86
N LEU A 105 7.21 -3.31 -18.82
CA LEU A 105 8.37 -4.14 -18.55
C LEU A 105 9.41 -3.40 -17.70
N GLN A 106 9.71 -2.14 -18.02
CA GLN A 106 10.62 -1.32 -17.23
C GLN A 106 10.10 -1.12 -15.80
N VAL A 107 8.80 -0.88 -15.62
CA VAL A 107 8.21 -0.75 -14.28
C VAL A 107 8.38 -2.04 -13.50
N VAL A 108 8.11 -3.20 -14.10
CA VAL A 108 8.26 -4.51 -13.42
C VAL A 108 9.73 -4.81 -13.11
N GLU A 109 10.66 -4.44 -13.98
CA GLU A 109 12.10 -4.63 -13.75
C GLU A 109 12.67 -3.70 -12.68
N GLN A 110 12.14 -2.48 -12.57
CA GLN A 110 12.61 -1.47 -11.61
C GLN A 110 11.88 -1.53 -10.28
N ALA A 111 10.70 -2.15 -10.23
CA ALA A 111 9.91 -2.24 -9.03
C ALA A 111 10.64 -3.03 -7.95
N ARG A 112 10.76 -2.40 -6.79
CA ARG A 112 11.48 -2.93 -5.64
C ARG A 112 10.56 -3.77 -4.80
N GLN A 113 11.09 -4.90 -4.34
CA GLN A 113 10.40 -5.70 -3.33
C GLN A 113 10.38 -4.94 -2.00
N MET A 114 9.19 -4.76 -1.45
CA MET A 114 9.00 -4.21 -0.11
C MET A 114 9.59 -5.16 0.94
N LYS A 115 9.83 -4.65 2.15
CA LYS A 115 10.14 -5.46 3.33
C LYS A 115 9.06 -5.34 4.38
N GLN A 116 8.95 -6.34 5.24
CA GLN A 116 8.03 -6.31 6.37
C GLN A 116 8.78 -5.95 7.65
N CYS A 117 8.26 -4.99 8.41
CA CYS A 117 8.80 -4.61 9.71
C CYS A 117 8.63 -5.74 10.71
N SER A 118 9.69 -6.06 11.45
CA SER A 118 9.67 -7.15 12.45
C SER A 118 8.80 -6.84 13.67
N TYR A 119 8.54 -5.56 13.96
CA TYR A 119 7.75 -5.11 15.11
C TYR A 119 6.30 -4.78 14.75
N CYS A 120 6.07 -3.78 13.89
CA CYS A 120 4.71 -3.35 13.55
C CYS A 120 4.06 -4.17 12.43
N HIS A 121 4.80 -5.10 11.80
CA HIS A 121 4.35 -5.96 10.71
C HIS A 121 3.87 -5.26 9.43
N PHE A 122 3.99 -3.93 9.35
CA PHE A 122 3.73 -3.17 8.13
C PHE A 122 4.84 -3.32 7.10
N GLN A 123 4.47 -3.13 5.84
CA GLN A 123 5.37 -3.07 4.71
C GLN A 123 6.04 -1.71 4.61
N PHE A 124 7.29 -1.69 4.15
CA PHE A 124 8.05 -0.48 3.91
C PHE A 124 9.00 -0.64 2.72
N ASP A 125 9.30 0.47 2.04
CA ASP A 125 10.34 0.51 1.02
C ASP A 125 11.72 0.58 1.69
N PRO A 126 12.59 -0.45 1.54
CA PRO A 126 13.95 -0.39 2.08
C PRO A 126 14.80 0.71 1.45
N GLU A 127 14.45 1.16 0.25
CA GLU A 127 15.15 2.19 -0.50
C GLU A 127 14.42 3.54 -0.51
N ASP A 128 13.49 3.77 0.43
CA ASP A 128 12.77 5.04 0.60
C ASP A 128 13.75 6.22 0.57
N PRO A 129 13.56 7.22 -0.31
CA PRO A 129 14.40 8.41 -0.39
C PRO A 129 14.64 9.07 0.97
N ALA A 130 13.62 9.14 1.84
CA ALA A 130 13.75 9.73 3.16
C ALA A 130 14.74 8.94 4.04
N ARG A 131 14.79 7.61 3.92
CA ARG A 131 15.79 6.77 4.61
C ARG A 131 17.19 7.07 4.09
N LYS A 132 17.35 7.20 2.77
CA LYS A 132 18.63 7.51 2.12
C LYS A 132 19.16 8.89 2.52
N GLU A 133 18.29 9.90 2.57
CA GLU A 133 18.65 11.26 3.01
C GLU A 133 19.14 11.29 4.46
N LEU A 134 18.57 10.47 5.33
CA LEU A 134 18.99 10.31 6.72
C LEU A 134 20.21 9.39 6.88
N GLY A 135 20.76 8.83 5.79
CA GLY A 135 21.89 7.91 5.82
C GLY A 135 21.56 6.53 6.40
N ILE A 136 20.28 6.17 6.48
CA ILE A 136 19.81 4.89 7.03
C ILE A 136 19.92 3.83 5.95
N GLN A 137 20.91 2.94 6.05
CA GLN A 137 21.03 1.76 5.16
C GLN A 137 20.13 0.59 5.60
N GLY A 138 19.69 0.62 6.85
CA GLY A 138 18.77 -0.33 7.46
C GLY A 138 18.76 -0.13 8.97
N ILE A 139 17.71 -0.60 9.63
CA ILE A 139 17.54 -0.46 11.08
C ILE A 139 17.40 -1.87 11.60
N TYR A 140 18.47 -2.38 12.21
CA TYR A 140 18.54 -3.77 12.64
C TYR A 140 18.67 -3.85 14.16
N LEU A 141 18.09 -4.89 14.76
CA LEU A 141 18.30 -5.19 16.18
C LEU A 141 19.74 -5.68 16.42
N ASP A 142 20.22 -6.52 15.50
CA ASP A 142 21.56 -7.07 15.46
C ASP A 142 22.21 -6.76 14.10
N GLU A 143 23.28 -5.97 14.12
CA GLU A 143 24.01 -5.55 12.91
C GLU A 143 24.82 -6.69 12.28
N GLU A 144 25.16 -7.74 13.03
CA GLU A 144 25.97 -8.86 12.54
C GLU A 144 25.14 -9.83 11.71
N THR A 145 23.96 -10.22 12.22
CA THR A 145 23.06 -11.16 11.55
C THR A 145 22.16 -10.48 10.52
N LYS A 146 21.79 -9.20 10.74
CA LYS A 146 20.82 -8.45 9.91
C LYS A 146 19.48 -9.17 9.70
N ASP A 147 19.15 -10.11 10.59
CA ASP A 147 17.95 -10.96 10.45
C ASP A 147 16.66 -10.19 10.78
N VAL A 148 16.76 -9.17 11.63
CA VAL A 148 15.61 -8.41 12.14
C VAL A 148 15.72 -6.97 11.68
N GLU A 149 14.92 -6.58 10.69
CA GLU A 149 14.87 -5.20 10.19
C GLU A 149 13.56 -4.49 10.59
N PHE A 150 13.65 -3.18 10.82
CA PHE A 150 12.55 -2.31 11.19
C PHE A 150 12.28 -1.20 10.17
N CYS A 151 11.02 -0.76 10.10
CA CYS A 151 10.61 0.33 9.22
C CYS A 151 11.05 1.71 9.72
N SER A 152 11.29 1.87 11.02
CA SER A 152 11.68 3.14 11.64
C SER A 152 12.51 2.93 12.92
N PRO A 153 13.26 3.96 13.37
CA PRO A 153 13.99 3.91 14.64
C PRO A 153 13.05 3.72 15.83
N GLN A 154 11.82 4.27 15.76
CA GLN A 154 10.83 4.10 16.81
C GLN A 154 10.45 2.63 16.99
N CYS A 155 10.18 1.91 15.89
CA CYS A 155 9.87 0.48 15.96
C CYS A 155 11.02 -0.36 16.54
N ALA A 156 12.27 0.00 16.22
CA ALA A 156 13.43 -0.69 16.80
C ALA A 156 13.53 -0.47 18.31
N VAL A 157 13.35 0.76 18.78
CA VAL A 157 13.38 1.10 20.21
C VAL A 157 12.24 0.42 20.96
N GLU A 158 11.02 0.42 20.42
CA GLU A 158 9.88 -0.23 21.05
C GLU A 158 10.07 -1.75 21.15
N ALA A 159 10.55 -2.40 20.10
CA ALA A 159 10.89 -3.83 20.13
C ALA A 159 11.90 -4.15 21.25
N MET A 160 12.97 -3.37 21.38
CA MET A 160 13.95 -3.54 22.46
C MET A 160 13.34 -3.36 23.85
N VAL A 161 12.47 -2.37 24.01
CA VAL A 161 11.82 -2.08 25.30
C VAL A 161 10.91 -3.23 25.73
N ASP A 162 10.20 -3.84 24.79
CA ASP A 162 9.30 -4.95 25.10
C ASP A 162 10.07 -6.24 25.37
N GLU A 163 11.17 -6.53 24.65
CA GLU A 163 12.09 -7.63 25.00
C GLU A 163 12.62 -7.51 26.44
N ILE A 164 12.96 -6.30 26.89
CA ILE A 164 13.44 -6.05 28.25
C ILE A 164 12.34 -6.26 29.30
N LYS A 165 11.06 -6.03 28.98
CA LYS A 165 9.95 -6.23 29.92
C LYS A 165 9.55 -7.69 30.04
N GLU A 166 9.70 -8.47 28.97
CA GLU A 166 9.34 -9.89 28.91
C GLU A 166 10.45 -10.82 29.43
N GLY A 167 11.69 -10.34 29.53
CA GLY A 167 12.85 -11.04 30.11
C GLY A 167 13.01 -10.87 31.62
#